data_AF-A0A1F3AP51-F1
#
_entry.id   AF-A0A1F3AP51-F1
#
_cell.length_a   1.000
_cell.length_b   1.000
_cell.length_c   1.000
_cell.angle_alpha   90.00
_cell.angle_beta   90.00
_cell.angle_gamma   90.00
#
_symmetry.space_group_name_H-M   'P 1'
#
loop_
_entity.id
_entity.type
_entity.pdbx_description
1 polymer ?
#
loop_
_entity_poly.entity_id
_entity_poly.type
_entity_poly.pdbx_seq_one_letter_code
_entity_poly.pdbx_strand_id
1 'polypeptide(L)'
;MMTEESKKRLTKIARQKMALRSSLWPTLDDKFLWMRERSDGWLSVPRAMPLLMQLMDNLSKGKPVSSAYFDLWCRTYDDSFIVGNKAREMAYFSGFTGERAERTWASRIRILADLGFIDVAEGPNGPISYLLIYNPYKVVKAHYKAGRINEAGFNALRQRMIEIGAQDMDKEDSTPEPSKGSNRKSVQSRRNNLAGAKKPAEQNK
;
A
#
# COMPACT_ATOMS: atom_id res chain seq x y z
N MET A 1 -27.90 -4.45 -12.55
CA MET A 1 -28.48 -5.70 -13.11
C MET A 1 -27.39 -6.36 -13.95
N MET A 2 -26.84 -7.51 -13.56
CA MET A 2 -25.81 -8.17 -14.36
C MET A 2 -26.44 -8.89 -15.56
N THR A 3 -25.80 -8.76 -16.73
CA THR A 3 -26.23 -9.33 -18.01
C THR A 3 -26.16 -10.87 -18.03
N GLU A 4 -27.06 -11.51 -18.79
CA GLU A 4 -27.16 -12.97 -18.92
C GLU A 4 -25.88 -13.67 -19.42
N GLU A 5 -25.01 -12.95 -20.15
CA GLU A 5 -23.69 -13.46 -20.53
C GLU A 5 -22.73 -13.62 -19.33
N SER A 6 -22.84 -12.77 -18.31
CA SER A 6 -22.01 -12.81 -17.10
C SER A 6 -22.32 -14.04 -16.24
N LYS A 7 -23.56 -14.53 -16.27
CA LYS A 7 -23.96 -15.80 -15.61
C LYS A 7 -23.37 -17.03 -16.31
N LYS A 8 -23.10 -16.97 -17.62
CA LYS A 8 -22.76 -18.13 -18.46
C LYS A 8 -21.33 -18.64 -18.35
N ARG A 9 -20.47 -18.03 -17.52
CA ARG A 9 -19.05 -18.43 -17.41
C ARG A 9 -18.58 -18.68 -15.97
N LEU A 10 -19.45 -19.17 -15.09
CA LEU A 10 -18.96 -19.87 -13.89
C LEU A 10 -18.21 -21.12 -14.36
N THR A 11 -16.89 -21.15 -14.12
CA THR A 11 -16.05 -22.32 -14.41
C THR A 11 -16.63 -23.56 -13.70
N LYS A 12 -16.37 -24.77 -14.21
CA LYS A 12 -16.84 -26.02 -13.58
C LYS A 12 -16.55 -26.05 -12.08
N ILE A 13 -15.37 -25.57 -11.68
CA ILE A 13 -14.93 -25.44 -10.29
C ILE A 13 -15.86 -24.49 -9.50
N ALA A 14 -16.18 -23.32 -10.04
CA ALA A 14 -17.06 -22.38 -9.35
C ALA A 14 -18.46 -22.98 -9.10
N ARG A 15 -19.01 -23.72 -10.07
CA ARG A 15 -20.30 -24.42 -9.90
C ARG A 15 -20.22 -25.51 -8.84
N GLN A 16 -19.17 -26.33 -8.84
CA GLN A 16 -18.96 -27.36 -7.82
C GLN A 16 -18.87 -26.75 -6.42
N LYS A 17 -18.16 -25.63 -6.27
CA LYS A 17 -18.07 -24.91 -4.98
C LYS A 17 -19.41 -24.38 -4.51
N MET A 18 -20.22 -23.82 -5.41
CA MET A 18 -21.57 -23.33 -5.06
C MET A 18 -22.51 -24.48 -4.69
N ALA A 19 -22.45 -25.61 -5.40
CA ALA A 19 -23.24 -26.80 -5.06
C ALA A 19 -22.88 -27.34 -3.66
N LEU A 20 -21.58 -27.41 -3.34
CA LEU A 20 -21.13 -27.78 -1.99
C LEU A 20 -21.63 -26.79 -0.93
N ARG A 21 -21.54 -25.48 -1.19
CA ARG A 21 -22.07 -24.44 -0.28
C ARG A 21 -23.56 -24.64 -0.03
N SER A 22 -24.35 -24.84 -1.08
CA SER A 22 -25.80 -25.06 -0.96
C SER A 22 -26.13 -26.35 -0.19
N SER A 23 -25.32 -27.41 -0.36
CA SER A 23 -25.47 -28.65 0.40
C SER A 23 -25.17 -28.47 1.89
N LEU A 24 -24.15 -27.70 2.24
CA LEU A 24 -23.72 -27.49 3.62
C LEU A 24 -24.59 -26.45 4.36
N TRP A 25 -25.13 -25.46 3.65
CA TRP A 25 -25.98 -24.40 4.21
C TRP A 25 -27.30 -24.26 3.44
N PRO A 26 -28.21 -25.24 3.54
CA PRO A 26 -29.44 -25.27 2.74
C PRO A 26 -30.44 -24.16 3.09
N THR A 27 -30.37 -23.59 4.29
CA THR A 27 -31.26 -22.53 4.78
C THR A 27 -30.65 -21.13 4.69
N LEU A 28 -29.51 -20.98 4.00
CA LEU A 28 -28.81 -19.71 3.87
C LEU A 28 -29.66 -18.69 3.12
N ASP A 29 -30.03 -17.61 3.81
CA ASP A 29 -30.60 -16.43 3.18
C ASP A 29 -29.47 -15.51 2.69
N ASP A 30 -29.40 -15.38 1.37
CA ASP A 30 -28.37 -14.67 0.63
C ASP A 30 -28.30 -13.17 0.99
N LYS A 31 -29.34 -12.60 1.62
CA LYS A 31 -29.35 -11.20 2.11
C LYS A 31 -28.39 -10.95 3.28
N PHE A 32 -28.02 -12.00 4.01
CA PHE A 32 -27.05 -11.91 5.10
C PHE A 32 -25.59 -12.02 4.62
N LEU A 33 -25.39 -12.20 3.32
CA LEU A 33 -24.06 -12.30 2.73
C LEU A 33 -23.58 -10.94 2.26
N TRP A 34 -22.42 -10.54 2.75
CA TRP A 34 -21.76 -9.33 2.27
C TRP A 34 -21.12 -9.61 0.91
N MET A 35 -21.72 -9.10 -0.16
CA MET A 35 -21.27 -9.34 -1.53
C MET A 35 -20.96 -8.02 -2.24
N ARG A 36 -19.81 -7.96 -2.92
CA ARG A 36 -19.36 -6.80 -3.69
C ARG A 36 -20.38 -6.30 -4.72
N GLU A 37 -21.18 -7.19 -5.32
CA GLU A 37 -22.18 -6.82 -6.33
C GLU A 37 -23.43 -6.14 -5.75
N ARG A 38 -23.65 -6.28 -4.43
CA ARG A 38 -24.87 -5.85 -3.72
C ARG A 38 -24.57 -4.92 -2.54
N SER A 39 -23.33 -4.50 -2.35
CA SER A 39 -22.90 -3.71 -1.20
C SER A 39 -21.73 -2.81 -1.58
N ASP A 40 -21.64 -1.65 -0.95
CA ASP A 40 -20.57 -0.67 -1.16
C ASP A 40 -19.39 -0.87 -0.20
N GLY A 41 -18.35 -0.06 -0.35
CA GLY A 41 -17.18 -0.06 0.54
C GLY A 41 -16.17 -1.18 0.26
N TRP A 42 -16.15 -1.73 -0.95
CA TRP A 42 -15.22 -2.80 -1.34
C TRP A 42 -14.00 -2.27 -2.08
N LEU A 43 -12.83 -2.78 -1.71
CA LEU A 43 -11.59 -2.59 -2.46
C LEU A 43 -11.15 -3.89 -3.15
N SER A 44 -10.47 -3.76 -4.28
CA SER A 44 -9.79 -4.88 -4.94
C SER A 44 -8.45 -5.11 -4.25
N VAL A 45 -8.29 -6.30 -3.65
CA VAL A 45 -7.07 -6.66 -2.93
C VAL A 45 -6.39 -7.84 -3.65
N PRO A 46 -5.05 -7.82 -3.82
CA PRO A 46 -4.32 -8.95 -4.40
C PRO A 46 -4.60 -10.25 -3.63
N ARG A 47 -4.87 -11.36 -4.34
CA ARG A 47 -5.12 -12.67 -3.70
C ARG A 47 -3.91 -13.26 -2.97
N ALA A 48 -2.71 -12.72 -3.18
CA ALA A 48 -1.50 -13.07 -2.44
C ALA A 48 -1.22 -12.12 -1.25
N MET A 49 -2.08 -11.13 -1.01
CA MET A 49 -1.89 -10.12 0.03
C MET A 49 -1.58 -10.70 1.42
N PRO A 50 -2.26 -11.77 1.89
CA PRO A 50 -1.94 -12.36 3.20
C PRO A 50 -0.47 -12.82 3.32
N LEU A 51 0.07 -13.40 2.25
CA LEU A 51 1.45 -13.87 2.23
C LEU A 51 2.45 -12.72 2.05
N LEU A 52 2.10 -11.70 1.26
CA LEU A 52 2.89 -10.47 1.14
C LEU A 52 3.01 -9.77 2.51
N MET A 53 1.90 -9.65 3.23
CA MET A 53 1.86 -9.10 4.59
C MET A 53 2.77 -9.85 5.56
N GLN A 54 2.72 -11.19 5.53
CA GLN A 54 3.61 -12.02 6.36
C GLN A 54 5.09 -11.76 6.03
N LEU A 55 5.44 -11.67 4.74
CA LEU A 55 6.81 -11.37 4.32
C LEU A 55 7.26 -9.96 4.75
N MET A 56 6.37 -8.96 4.66
CA MET A 56 6.65 -7.60 5.16
C MET A 56 6.94 -7.60 6.66
N ASP A 57 6.16 -8.33 7.45
CA ASP A 57 6.36 -8.42 8.89
C ASP A 57 7.68 -9.11 9.24
N ASN A 58 8.04 -10.18 8.52
CA ASN A 58 9.33 -10.84 8.68
C ASN A 58 10.52 -9.90 8.35
N LEU A 59 10.38 -9.04 7.34
CA LEU A 59 11.38 -8.05 6.97
C LEU A 59 11.52 -6.91 7.99
N SER A 60 10.50 -6.67 8.81
CA SER A 60 10.39 -5.52 9.72
C SER A 60 11.14 -5.67 11.06
N LYS A 61 11.84 -6.79 11.29
CA LYS A 61 12.65 -7.05 12.50
C LYS A 61 11.88 -6.84 13.82
N GLY A 62 10.74 -7.52 13.97
CA GLY A 62 9.95 -7.48 15.21
C GLY A 62 9.08 -6.22 15.37
N LYS A 63 8.91 -5.43 14.30
CA LYS A 63 8.01 -4.28 14.26
C LYS A 63 6.97 -4.45 13.14
N PRO A 64 5.97 -5.34 13.31
CA PRO A 64 4.99 -5.66 12.28
C PRO A 64 4.42 -4.40 11.61
N VAL A 65 4.45 -4.39 10.29
CA VAL A 65 4.05 -3.28 9.42
C VAL A 65 2.80 -3.61 8.59
N SER A 66 2.41 -4.89 8.53
CA SER A 66 1.34 -5.37 7.66
C SER A 66 0.00 -4.68 7.91
N SER A 67 -0.39 -4.43 9.17
CA SER A 67 -1.66 -3.75 9.48
C SER A 67 -1.66 -2.30 8.98
N ALA A 68 -0.53 -1.60 9.13
CA ALA A 68 -0.36 -0.24 8.63
C ALA A 68 -0.39 -0.22 7.09
N TYR A 69 0.31 -1.15 6.45
CA TYR A 69 0.31 -1.26 4.99
C TYR A 69 -1.08 -1.61 4.43
N PHE A 70 -1.81 -2.50 5.11
CA PHE A 70 -3.16 -2.88 4.68
C PHE A 70 -4.16 -1.73 4.86
N ASP A 71 -4.08 -0.94 5.93
CA ASP A 71 -4.87 0.30 6.07
C ASP A 71 -4.55 1.29 4.93
N LEU A 72 -3.27 1.49 4.58
CA LEU A 72 -2.90 2.31 3.42
C LEU A 72 -3.51 1.77 2.13
N TRP A 73 -3.43 0.46 1.89
CA TRP A 73 -4.03 -0.19 0.72
C TRP A 73 -5.54 0.07 0.67
N CYS A 74 -6.24 -0.04 1.80
CA CYS A 74 -7.67 0.24 1.91
C CYS A 74 -8.08 1.70 1.62
N ARG A 75 -7.12 2.62 1.51
CA ARG A 75 -7.36 4.05 1.29
C ARG A 75 -7.08 4.53 -0.13
N THR A 76 -6.42 3.71 -0.97
CA THR A 76 -6.18 4.05 -2.39
C THR A 76 -7.42 3.71 -3.22
N TYR A 77 -7.70 4.55 -4.23
CA TYR A 77 -8.78 4.33 -5.21
C TYR A 77 -8.19 3.79 -6.52
N ASP A 78 -7.47 2.67 -6.44
CA ASP A 78 -6.71 2.07 -7.54
C ASP A 78 -5.66 3.01 -8.21
N ASP A 79 -5.30 4.11 -7.54
CA ASP A 79 -4.28 5.08 -7.98
C ASP A 79 -2.94 4.94 -7.26
N SER A 80 -2.88 4.04 -6.26
CA SER A 80 -1.72 3.80 -5.39
C SER A 80 -1.26 5.04 -4.64
N PHE A 81 -2.12 6.05 -4.45
CA PHE A 81 -1.77 7.32 -3.83
C PHE A 81 -2.65 7.61 -2.62
N ILE A 82 -2.04 8.06 -1.51
CA ILE A 82 -2.74 8.40 -0.28
C ILE A 82 -2.28 9.77 0.23
N VAL A 83 -3.23 10.55 0.72
CA VAL A 83 -2.96 11.77 1.49
C VAL A 83 -2.91 11.43 2.98
N GLY A 84 -1.75 11.59 3.61
CA GLY A 84 -1.47 11.29 5.02
C GLY A 84 -1.90 12.40 5.99
N ASN A 85 -3.10 12.96 5.83
CA ASN A 85 -3.55 14.14 6.59
C ASN A 85 -4.27 13.81 7.92
N LYS A 86 -4.45 12.53 8.26
CA LYS A 86 -5.20 12.09 9.44
C LYS A 86 -4.44 11.04 10.27
N ALA A 87 -3.23 11.37 10.71
CA ALA A 87 -2.34 10.43 11.39
C ALA A 87 -2.98 9.67 12.57
N ARG A 88 -3.81 10.35 13.39
CA ARG A 88 -4.53 9.70 14.51
C ARG A 88 -5.52 8.63 14.05
N GLU A 89 -6.32 8.95 13.03
CA GLU A 89 -7.32 8.04 12.45
C GLU A 89 -6.62 6.85 11.78
N MET A 90 -5.59 7.12 10.98
CA MET A 90 -4.79 6.10 10.31
C MET A 90 -4.11 5.16 11.31
N ALA A 91 -3.57 5.70 12.40
CA ALA A 91 -3.02 4.90 13.48
C ALA A 91 -4.08 3.99 14.09
N TYR A 92 -5.27 4.53 14.38
CA TYR A 92 -6.37 3.78 14.98
C TYR A 92 -6.88 2.65 14.06
N PHE A 93 -7.10 2.92 12.77
CA PHE A 93 -7.55 1.89 11.81
C PHE A 93 -6.48 0.84 11.50
N SER A 94 -5.20 1.22 11.62
CA SER A 94 -4.07 0.28 11.59
C SER A 94 -3.96 -0.58 12.87
N GLY A 95 -4.83 -0.38 13.86
CA GLY A 95 -4.86 -1.12 15.12
C GLY A 95 -3.96 -0.55 16.22
N PHE A 96 -3.36 0.64 16.05
CA PHE A 96 -2.54 1.28 17.07
C PHE A 96 -3.40 2.20 17.95
N THR A 97 -3.30 2.02 19.27
CA THR A 97 -4.08 2.77 20.26
C THR A 97 -3.19 3.42 21.33
N GLY A 98 -3.79 4.21 22.23
CA GLY A 98 -3.09 4.90 23.31
C GLY A 98 -2.38 6.20 22.89
N GLU A 99 -1.63 6.79 23.82
CA GLU A 99 -0.95 8.08 23.64
C GLU A 99 0.13 8.04 22.55
N ARG A 100 0.76 6.88 22.35
CA ARG A 100 1.86 6.69 21.39
C ARG A 100 1.40 6.13 20.04
N ALA A 101 0.10 6.07 19.77
CA ALA A 101 -0.45 5.45 18.55
C ALA A 101 0.12 6.08 17.28
N GLU A 102 0.04 7.41 17.15
CA GLU A 102 0.54 8.15 15.98
C GLU A 102 2.05 7.98 15.79
N ARG A 103 2.82 8.03 16.89
CA ARG A 103 4.27 7.79 16.85
C ARG A 103 4.59 6.38 16.37
N THR A 104 3.83 5.39 16.84
CA THR A 104 4.00 3.98 16.46
C THR A 104 3.66 3.78 15.00
N TRP A 105 2.52 4.31 14.55
CA TRP A 105 2.10 4.31 13.16
C TRP A 105 3.15 4.97 12.25
N ALA A 106 3.58 6.19 12.57
CA ALA A 106 4.62 6.89 11.81
C ALA A 106 5.94 6.12 11.78
N SER A 107 6.27 5.36 12.83
CA SER A 107 7.41 4.44 12.81
C SER A 107 7.21 3.28 11.84
N ARG A 108 6.00 2.74 11.69
CA ARG A 108 5.69 1.68 10.70
C ARG A 108 5.74 2.21 9.27
N ILE A 109 5.22 3.41 9.04
CA ILE A 109 5.31 4.07 7.73
C ILE A 109 6.75 4.24 7.29
N ARG A 110 7.64 4.72 8.18
CA ARG A 110 9.06 4.84 7.87
C ARG A 110 9.70 3.50 7.53
N ILE A 111 9.38 2.43 8.28
CA ILE A 111 9.89 1.08 7.97
C ILE A 111 9.39 0.60 6.60
N LEU A 112 8.13 0.83 6.26
CA LEU A 112 7.60 0.48 4.94
C LEU A 112 8.32 1.23 3.82
N ALA A 113 8.63 2.51 4.04
CA ALA A 113 9.41 3.32 3.10
C ALA A 113 10.86 2.81 2.98
N ASP A 114 11.51 2.51 4.09
CA ASP A 114 12.88 1.95 4.12
C ASP A 114 12.96 0.57 3.44
N LEU A 115 11.88 -0.21 3.50
CA LEU A 115 11.75 -1.47 2.79
C LEU A 115 11.35 -1.29 1.31
N GLY A 116 11.02 -0.08 0.87
CA GLY A 116 10.65 0.22 -0.52
C GLY A 116 9.24 -0.24 -0.91
N PHE A 117 8.38 -0.57 0.05
CA PHE A 117 6.97 -0.89 -0.24
C PHE A 117 6.14 0.35 -0.54
N ILE A 118 6.56 1.49 0.01
CA ILE A 118 5.94 2.79 -0.23
C ILE A 118 6.99 3.86 -0.44
N ASP A 119 6.57 4.99 -1.03
CA ASP A 119 7.30 6.25 -0.96
C ASP A 119 6.55 7.25 -0.08
N VAL A 120 7.26 8.24 0.45
CA VAL A 120 6.69 9.29 1.31
C VAL A 120 7.22 10.65 0.89
N ALA A 121 6.31 11.59 0.65
CA ALA A 121 6.65 12.99 0.40
C ALA A 121 6.08 13.94 1.46
N GLU A 122 6.87 14.98 1.75
CA GLU A 122 6.48 16.05 2.67
C GLU A 122 5.44 16.97 2.04
N GLY A 123 4.69 17.68 2.89
CA GLY A 123 3.64 18.59 2.47
C GLY A 123 3.05 19.37 3.65
N PRO A 124 1.87 19.98 3.49
CA PRO A 124 1.27 20.84 4.52
C PRO A 124 1.01 20.15 5.86
N ASN A 125 0.87 18.81 5.87
CA ASN A 125 0.59 18.03 7.08
C ASN A 125 1.87 17.46 7.71
N GLY A 126 3.04 17.95 7.30
CA GLY A 126 4.34 17.51 7.81
C GLY A 126 5.02 16.44 6.96
N PRO A 127 5.96 15.68 7.54
CA PRO A 127 6.86 14.80 6.78
C PRO A 127 6.19 13.60 6.09
N ILE A 128 4.99 13.19 6.54
CA ILE A 128 4.22 12.07 5.98
C ILE A 128 2.91 12.63 5.42
N SER A 129 3.01 13.52 4.41
CA SER A 129 1.82 14.17 3.82
C SER A 129 1.27 13.40 2.64
N TYR A 130 2.13 12.75 1.87
CA TYR A 130 1.74 12.00 0.68
C TYR A 130 2.44 10.65 0.67
N LEU A 131 1.72 9.60 0.33
CA LEU A 131 2.25 8.24 0.25
C LEU A 131 1.94 7.63 -1.12
N LEU A 132 2.91 6.93 -1.69
CA LEU A 132 2.75 6.13 -2.91
C LEU A 132 2.99 4.66 -2.59
N ILE A 133 2.14 3.76 -3.08
CA ILE A 133 2.31 2.32 -2.90
C ILE A 133 2.97 1.71 -4.14
N TYR A 134 4.08 1.00 -3.94
CA TYR A 134 4.74 0.24 -5.00
C TYR A 134 4.16 -1.17 -5.14
N ASN A 135 4.36 -1.78 -6.33
CA ASN A 135 3.98 -3.17 -6.56
C ASN A 135 4.72 -4.10 -5.58
N PRO A 136 4.02 -4.75 -4.63
CA PRO A 136 4.66 -5.49 -3.54
C PRO A 136 5.40 -6.75 -4.02
N TYR A 137 5.02 -7.33 -5.16
CA TYR A 137 5.71 -8.47 -5.74
C TYR A 137 7.14 -8.13 -6.16
N LYS A 138 7.33 -6.96 -6.77
CA LYS A 138 8.65 -6.49 -7.22
C LYS A 138 9.55 -6.18 -6.05
N VAL A 139 9.00 -5.55 -5.02
CA VAL A 139 9.72 -5.23 -3.78
C VAL A 139 10.18 -6.52 -3.08
N VAL A 140 9.29 -7.51 -2.96
CA VAL A 140 9.65 -8.83 -2.40
C VAL A 140 10.73 -9.54 -3.23
N LYS A 141 10.63 -9.51 -4.58
CA LYS A 141 11.67 -10.07 -5.46
C LYS A 141 13.03 -9.41 -5.22
N ALA A 142 13.07 -8.09 -5.02
CA ALA A 142 14.29 -7.36 -4.69
C ALA A 142 14.89 -7.78 -3.33
N HIS A 143 14.06 -7.91 -2.28
CA HIS A 143 14.52 -8.38 -0.96
C HIS A 143 15.00 -9.83 -0.97
N TYR A 144 14.38 -10.70 -1.76
CA TYR A 144 14.86 -12.07 -1.97
C TYR A 144 16.25 -12.09 -2.63
N LYS A 145 16.43 -11.33 -3.72
CA LYS A 145 17.76 -11.20 -4.38
C LYS A 145 18.82 -10.64 -3.43
N ALA A 146 18.43 -9.79 -2.49
CA ALA A 146 19.32 -9.24 -1.46
C ALA A 146 19.56 -10.19 -0.26
N GLY A 147 19.05 -11.43 -0.30
CA GLY A 147 19.21 -12.40 0.78
C GLY A 147 18.41 -12.10 2.06
N ARG A 148 17.44 -11.18 2.00
CA ARG A 148 16.64 -10.76 3.17
C ARG A 148 15.37 -11.57 3.36
N ILE A 149 14.98 -12.36 2.36
CA ILE A 149 13.87 -13.31 2.41
C ILE A 149 14.44 -14.70 2.18
N ASN A 150 14.06 -15.66 3.03
CA ASN A 150 14.49 -17.04 2.88
C ASN A 150 13.83 -17.72 1.67
N GLU A 151 14.44 -18.81 1.22
CA GLU A 151 13.97 -19.54 0.04
C GLU A 151 12.56 -20.12 0.22
N ALA A 152 12.24 -20.64 1.41
CA ALA A 152 10.91 -21.19 1.72
C ALA A 152 9.80 -20.13 1.55
N GLY A 153 9.99 -18.93 2.09
CA GLY A 153 9.03 -17.84 2.00
C GLY A 153 8.86 -17.33 0.56
N PHE A 154 9.95 -17.26 -0.20
CA PHE A 154 9.87 -16.87 -1.61
C PHE A 154 9.21 -17.95 -2.48
N ASN A 155 9.50 -19.23 -2.23
CA ASN A 155 8.84 -20.37 -2.87
C ASN A 155 7.33 -20.38 -2.62
N ALA A 156 6.91 -20.15 -1.38
CA ALA A 156 5.49 -20.05 -1.05
C ALA A 156 4.80 -18.95 -1.85
N LEU A 157 5.47 -17.80 -2.05
CA LEU A 157 4.91 -16.70 -2.84
C LEU A 157 4.82 -17.06 -4.33
N ARG A 158 5.84 -17.68 -4.90
CA ARG A 158 5.80 -18.17 -6.29
C ARG A 158 4.69 -19.18 -6.51
N GLN A 159 4.57 -20.17 -5.63
CA GLN A 159 3.51 -21.16 -5.68
C GLN A 159 2.13 -20.48 -5.65
N ARG A 160 1.94 -19.52 -4.73
CA ARG A 160 0.69 -18.75 -4.64
C ARG A 160 0.42 -17.95 -5.90
N MET A 161 1.44 -17.36 -6.53
CA MET A 161 1.30 -16.63 -7.79
C MET A 161 0.83 -17.53 -8.93
N ILE A 162 1.40 -18.74 -9.05
CA ILE A 162 0.99 -19.74 -10.04
C ILE A 162 -0.49 -20.09 -9.85
N GLU A 163 -0.92 -20.39 -8.61
CA GLU A 163 -2.31 -20.74 -8.30
C GLU A 163 -3.33 -19.66 -8.70
N ILE A 164 -2.97 -18.38 -8.54
CA ILE A 164 -3.87 -17.25 -8.79
C ILE A 164 -3.69 -16.63 -10.18
N GLY A 165 -2.74 -17.14 -10.98
CA GLY A 165 -2.38 -16.64 -12.31
C GLY A 165 -1.68 -15.27 -12.31
N ALA A 166 -0.97 -14.92 -11.24
CA ALA A 166 -0.24 -13.65 -11.16
C ALA A 166 1.12 -13.76 -11.87
N GLN A 167 1.50 -12.71 -12.60
CA GLN A 167 2.73 -12.66 -13.40
C GLN A 167 3.58 -11.40 -13.11
N ASP A 168 3.18 -10.59 -12.14
CA ASP A 168 3.78 -9.29 -11.81
C ASP A 168 5.28 -9.34 -11.48
N MET A 169 5.80 -10.49 -11.04
CA MET A 169 7.23 -10.67 -10.80
C MET A 169 8.05 -10.82 -12.09
N ASP A 170 7.44 -11.31 -13.16
CA ASP A 170 8.14 -11.78 -14.36
C ASP A 170 7.95 -10.84 -15.56
N LYS A 171 7.04 -9.87 -15.45
CA LYS A 171 6.95 -8.77 -16.42
C LYS A 171 8.24 -7.95 -16.34
N GLU A 172 8.99 -7.94 -17.43
CA GLU A 172 10.09 -6.98 -17.59
C GLU A 172 9.51 -5.57 -17.60
N ASP A 173 10.02 -4.73 -16.71
CA ASP A 173 9.67 -3.33 -16.69
C ASP A 173 10.39 -2.65 -17.85
N SER A 174 9.64 -2.14 -18.82
CA SER A 174 10.14 -1.00 -19.60
C SER A 174 10.30 0.15 -18.61
N THR A 175 11.51 0.29 -18.08
CA THR A 175 11.86 1.18 -16.98
C THR A 175 11.34 2.60 -17.25
N PRO A 176 10.41 3.16 -16.44
CA PRO A 176 10.28 4.60 -16.36
C PRO A 176 11.60 5.11 -15.77
N GLU A 177 12.29 5.98 -16.50
CA GLU A 177 13.53 6.58 -16.01
C GLU A 177 13.33 7.12 -14.58
N PRO A 178 14.30 6.91 -13.67
CA PRO A 178 14.21 7.46 -12.33
C PRO A 178 14.04 8.98 -12.44
N SER A 179 12.91 9.50 -11.95
CA SER A 179 12.74 10.94 -11.81
C SER A 179 13.86 11.41 -10.89
N LYS A 180 14.83 12.14 -11.46
CA LYS A 180 15.94 12.74 -10.73
C LYS A 180 15.37 13.44 -9.51
N GLY A 181 15.78 12.98 -8.33
CA GLY A 181 15.27 13.43 -7.05
C GLY A 181 15.12 14.94 -7.00
N SER A 182 13.95 15.37 -6.55
CA SER A 182 13.67 16.77 -6.26
C SER A 182 14.79 17.33 -5.40
N ASN A 183 15.34 18.42 -5.91
CA ASN A 183 16.64 18.98 -5.63
C ASN A 183 16.76 19.42 -4.16
N ARG A 184 17.48 18.65 -3.32
CA ARG A 184 17.89 19.02 -1.94
C ARG A 184 18.77 20.28 -1.83
N LYS A 185 18.94 21.07 -2.89
CA LYS A 185 19.81 22.27 -2.90
C LYS A 185 19.10 23.63 -2.92
N SER A 186 17.76 23.72 -2.88
CA SER A 186 17.08 25.03 -2.97
C SER A 186 16.86 25.74 -1.62
N VAL A 187 17.00 25.07 -0.47
CA VAL A 187 16.76 25.69 0.84
C VAL A 187 17.95 26.51 1.36
N GLN A 188 19.19 26.13 1.00
CA GLN A 188 20.39 26.86 1.44
C GLN A 188 20.59 28.18 0.66
N SER A 189 20.11 28.27 -0.59
CA SER A 189 20.31 29.46 -1.44
C SER A 189 19.39 30.63 -1.08
N ARG A 190 18.21 30.38 -0.48
CA ARG A 190 17.29 31.46 -0.09
C ARG A 190 17.64 32.15 1.22
N ARG A 191 18.47 31.53 2.07
CA ARG A 191 18.90 32.14 3.35
C ARG A 191 19.98 33.22 3.18
N ASN A 192 20.77 33.18 2.10
CA ASN A 192 21.83 34.15 1.85
C ASN A 192 21.36 35.44 1.17
N ASN A 193 20.14 35.49 0.62
CA ASN A 193 19.63 36.67 -0.09
C ASN A 193 18.76 37.62 0.76
N LEU A 194 18.44 37.29 2.02
CA LEU A 194 17.71 38.20 2.91
C LEU A 194 18.60 39.01 3.88
N ALA A 195 19.91 38.77 3.91
CA ALA A 195 20.85 39.52 4.74
C ALA A 195 21.48 40.75 4.05
N GLY A 196 21.13 41.04 2.79
CA GLY A 196 21.77 42.06 1.96
C GLY A 196 21.00 43.36 1.67
N ALA A 197 19.75 43.51 2.14
CA ALA A 197 18.96 44.70 1.86
C ALA A 197 19.32 45.86 2.81
N LYS A 198 20.30 46.67 2.41
CA LYS A 198 20.57 48.00 2.99
C LYS A 198 19.32 48.90 2.92
N LYS A 199 19.03 49.59 4.02
CA LYS A 199 18.05 50.69 4.11
C LYS A 199 18.36 51.77 3.06
N PRO A 200 17.36 52.32 2.35
CA PRO A 200 17.54 53.56 1.61
C PRO A 200 17.55 54.75 2.58
N ALA A 201 18.51 55.65 2.35
CA ALA A 201 18.72 56.89 3.06
C ALA A 201 17.63 57.94 2.76
N GLU A 202 17.34 58.75 3.78
CA GLU A 202 16.81 60.11 3.66
C GLU A 202 17.54 60.93 2.60
N GLN A 203 16.80 61.69 1.78
CA GLN A 203 17.20 63.02 1.33
C GLN A 203 16.05 63.81 0.65
N ASN A 204 15.67 64.91 1.31
CA ASN A 204 15.22 66.22 0.84
C ASN A 204 14.49 66.36 -0.52
N LYS A 205 13.22 66.81 -0.43
CA LYS A 205 12.81 68.17 -0.84
C LYS A 205 11.55 68.60 -0.10
#